data_AF-A0A4P5WGZ9-F1
#
_entry.id   AF-A0A4P5WGZ9-F1
#
_cell.length_a   1.000
_cell.length_b   1.000
_cell.length_c   1.000
_cell.angle_alpha   90.00
_cell.angle_beta   90.00
_cell.angle_gamma   90.00
#
_symmetry.space_group_name_H-M   'P 1'
#
loop_
_entity.id
_entity.type
_entity.pdbx_description
1 polymer ?
#
loop_
_entity_poly.entity_id
_entity_poly.type
_entity_poly.pdbx_seq_one_letter_code
_entity_poly.pdbx_strand_id
1 'polypeptide(L)'
;MGQQGATIRAQRDSARWPWTAADADFMATMLHHHAQAIVMAQWVPTHDADPAIHRLAGRIITAQTDEIQLMRTWLLDRNQPVPDANPAGQTMQMGGMTHTMLMPGMLTDAQMQELDGARGKEFDRLFLTYMIQHHRGAVTMVSALHEHRTNAQDETIFKFSADVHIDQSTEVARMITMMLEMGFTPPMPPG
;
A
#
# COMPACT_ATOMS: atom_id res chain seq x y z
N MET A 1 11.92 29.73 1.48
CA MET A 1 12.93 28.77 1.99
C MET A 1 12.39 27.33 2.16
N GLY A 2 11.21 26.98 1.64
CA GLY A 2 10.48 25.75 2.03
C GLY A 2 10.87 24.43 1.34
N GLN A 3 11.08 24.39 0.01
CA GLN A 3 11.42 23.14 -0.71
C GLN A 3 12.93 22.94 -0.89
N GLN A 4 13.66 23.96 -1.33
CA GLN A 4 15.12 23.86 -1.53
C GLN A 4 15.87 23.47 -0.24
N GLY A 5 15.42 23.96 0.92
CA GLY A 5 16.01 23.57 2.21
C GLY A 5 15.73 22.11 2.60
N ALA A 6 14.56 21.59 2.25
CA ALA A 6 14.18 20.20 2.50
C ALA A 6 14.99 19.24 1.61
N THR A 7 15.12 19.55 0.33
CA THR A 7 15.94 18.77 -0.62
C THR A 7 17.41 18.75 -0.22
N ILE A 8 17.99 19.88 0.22
CA ILE A 8 19.37 19.93 0.73
C ILE A 8 19.55 19.06 1.98
N ARG A 9 18.54 19.02 2.87
CA ARG A 9 18.58 18.14 4.05
C ARG A 9 18.51 16.66 3.65
N ALA A 10 17.57 16.28 2.79
CA ALA A 10 17.44 14.92 2.30
C ALA A 10 18.74 14.41 1.65
N GLN A 11 19.38 15.25 0.82
CA GLN A 11 20.67 14.93 0.21
C GLN A 11 21.80 14.73 1.23
N ARG A 12 21.83 15.52 2.32
CA ARG A 12 22.82 15.37 3.39
C ARG A 12 22.57 14.11 4.23
N ASP A 13 21.32 13.80 4.52
CA ASP A 13 20.95 12.60 5.26
C ASP A 13 21.31 11.34 4.45
N SER A 14 21.02 11.35 3.14
CA SER A 14 21.43 10.29 2.21
C SER A 14 22.95 10.18 2.00
N ALA A 15 23.71 11.25 2.21
CA ALA A 15 25.18 11.19 2.19
C ALA A 15 25.76 10.49 3.44
N ARG A 16 25.02 10.53 4.56
CA ARG A 16 25.38 9.86 5.81
C ARG A 16 24.86 8.41 5.85
N TRP A 17 23.66 8.19 5.32
CA TRP A 17 22.98 6.90 5.25
C TRP A 17 22.43 6.70 3.83
N PRO A 18 23.17 6.01 2.95
CA PRO A 18 22.82 5.93 1.54
C PRO A 18 21.51 5.17 1.32
N TRP A 19 20.77 5.57 0.29
CA TRP A 19 19.66 4.81 -0.27
C TRP A 19 20.17 3.94 -1.44
N THR A 20 19.43 2.89 -1.79
CA THR A 20 19.75 1.96 -2.89
C THR A 20 18.72 2.02 -4.01
N ALA A 21 19.04 1.47 -5.18
CA ALA A 21 18.05 1.32 -6.25
C ALA A 21 16.81 0.51 -5.81
N ALA A 22 16.98 -0.45 -4.89
CA ALA A 22 15.87 -1.21 -4.32
C ALA A 22 14.97 -0.35 -3.42
N ASP A 23 15.53 0.64 -2.71
CA ASP A 23 14.76 1.61 -1.94
C ASP A 23 13.86 2.46 -2.86
N ALA A 24 14.39 2.93 -3.99
CA ALA A 24 13.63 3.69 -4.97
C ALA A 24 12.52 2.85 -5.62
N ASP A 25 12.83 1.59 -5.98
CA ASP A 25 11.84 0.66 -6.53
C ASP A 25 10.73 0.35 -5.52
N PHE A 26 11.08 0.12 -4.25
CA PHE A 26 10.11 -0.08 -3.17
C PHE A 26 9.17 1.12 -3.02
N MET A 27 9.70 2.35 -3.00
CA MET A 27 8.88 3.56 -2.86
C MET A 27 7.95 3.76 -4.07
N ALA A 28 8.43 3.46 -5.28
CA ALA A 28 7.63 3.55 -6.50
C ALA A 28 6.52 2.47 -6.54
N THR A 29 6.84 1.24 -6.15
CA THR A 29 5.90 0.11 -6.15
C THR A 29 4.87 0.21 -5.04
N MET A 30 5.28 0.56 -3.81
CA MET A 30 4.37 0.78 -2.69
C MET A 30 3.39 1.94 -2.94
N LEU A 31 3.79 2.95 -3.73
CA LEU A 31 2.87 4.01 -4.18
C LEU A 31 1.70 3.46 -4.99
N HIS A 32 1.95 2.53 -5.92
CA HIS A 32 0.89 1.86 -6.68
C HIS A 32 0.02 0.96 -5.79
N HIS A 33 0.65 0.27 -4.84
CA HIS A 33 -0.02 -0.60 -3.88
C HIS A 33 -1.04 0.21 -3.07
N HIS A 34 -0.61 1.31 -2.47
CA HIS A 34 -1.49 2.21 -1.72
C HIS A 34 -2.62 2.81 -2.56
N ALA A 35 -2.35 3.10 -3.83
CA ALA A 35 -3.38 3.62 -4.73
C ALA A 35 -4.56 2.65 -4.89
N GLN A 36 -4.32 1.34 -4.94
CA GLN A 36 -5.38 0.34 -5.07
C GLN A 36 -6.26 0.27 -3.82
N ALA A 37 -5.67 0.29 -2.62
CA ALA A 37 -6.43 0.33 -1.37
C ALA A 37 -7.32 1.58 -1.24
N ILE A 38 -6.84 2.74 -1.71
CA ILE A 38 -7.66 3.96 -1.76
C ILE A 38 -8.87 3.78 -2.69
N VAL A 39 -8.69 3.18 -3.88
CA VAL A 39 -9.81 2.90 -4.80
C VAL A 39 -10.85 1.99 -4.14
N MET A 40 -10.43 0.90 -3.51
CA MET A 40 -11.33 0.01 -2.78
C MET A 40 -12.09 0.75 -1.66
N ALA A 41 -11.40 1.60 -0.90
CA ALA A 41 -11.99 2.37 0.19
C ALA A 41 -12.98 3.46 -0.29
N GLN A 42 -12.78 3.99 -1.50
CA GLN A 42 -13.67 4.99 -2.10
C GLN A 42 -15.02 4.42 -2.55
N TRP A 43 -15.17 3.11 -2.67
CA TRP A 43 -16.46 2.46 -2.97
C TRP A 43 -17.37 2.35 -1.75
N VAL A 44 -16.82 2.35 -0.55
CA VAL A 44 -17.58 2.17 0.70
C VAL A 44 -18.82 3.09 0.80
N PRO A 45 -18.76 4.39 0.45
CA PRO A 45 -19.92 5.27 0.51
C PRO A 45 -21.08 4.93 -0.44
N THR A 46 -20.83 4.16 -1.51
CA THR A 46 -21.81 3.87 -2.57
C THR A 46 -22.28 2.42 -2.60
N HIS A 47 -21.75 1.57 -1.70
CA HIS A 47 -21.95 0.12 -1.75
C HIS A 47 -22.78 -0.44 -0.59
N ASP A 48 -23.59 0.41 0.05
CA ASP A 48 -24.47 0.08 1.19
C ASP A 48 -23.73 -0.54 2.40
N ALA A 49 -22.48 -0.14 2.62
CA ALA A 49 -21.59 -0.73 3.62
C ALA A 49 -21.98 -0.40 5.08
N ASP A 50 -21.59 -1.27 6.00
CA ASP A 50 -21.80 -1.05 7.44
C ASP A 50 -21.07 0.22 7.95
N PRO A 51 -21.64 0.99 8.89
CA PRO A 51 -20.99 2.18 9.45
C PRO A 51 -19.59 1.95 10.02
N ALA A 52 -19.26 0.74 10.49
CA ALA A 52 -17.91 0.39 10.93
C ALA A 52 -16.92 0.32 9.75
N ILE A 53 -17.36 -0.16 8.58
CA ILE A 53 -16.57 -0.18 7.35
C ILE A 53 -16.32 1.24 6.85
N HIS A 54 -17.32 2.13 6.91
CA HIS A 54 -17.12 3.56 6.61
C HIS A 54 -16.01 4.20 7.45
N ARG A 55 -15.98 3.91 8.76
CA ARG A 55 -14.94 4.45 9.65
C ARG A 55 -13.55 3.89 9.32
N LEU A 56 -13.48 2.62 8.94
CA LEU A 56 -12.22 1.99 8.52
C LEU A 56 -11.72 2.61 7.21
N ALA A 57 -12.57 2.69 6.19
CA ALA A 57 -12.24 3.26 4.89
C ALA A 57 -11.76 4.71 4.98
N GLY A 58 -12.42 5.54 5.79
CA GLY A 58 -11.97 6.92 6.01
C GLY A 58 -10.56 7.03 6.60
N ARG A 59 -10.19 6.12 7.52
CA ARG A 59 -8.83 6.06 8.07
C ARG A 59 -7.81 5.61 7.02
N ILE A 60 -8.12 4.55 6.27
CA ILE A 60 -7.26 4.04 5.19
C ILE A 60 -6.99 5.12 4.15
N ILE A 61 -8.04 5.81 3.67
CA ILE A 61 -7.89 6.89 2.68
C ILE A 61 -6.97 7.99 3.21
N THR A 62 -7.17 8.41 4.46
CA THR A 62 -6.37 9.48 5.06
C THR A 62 -4.90 9.06 5.17
N ALA A 63 -4.63 7.94 5.84
CA ALA A 63 -3.27 7.47 6.08
C ALA A 63 -2.53 7.19 4.76
N GLN A 64 -3.13 6.42 3.84
CA GLN A 64 -2.45 6.03 2.62
C GLN A 64 -2.28 7.19 1.62
N THR A 65 -3.14 8.21 1.67
CA THR A 65 -2.93 9.44 0.89
C THR A 65 -1.68 10.18 1.37
N ASP A 66 -1.51 10.32 2.69
CA ASP A 66 -0.34 10.99 3.28
C ASP A 66 0.95 10.22 2.96
N GLU A 67 0.91 8.89 3.05
CA GLU A 67 2.02 8.00 2.70
C GLU A 67 2.39 8.09 1.21
N ILE A 68 1.40 8.17 0.30
CA ILE A 68 1.66 8.43 -1.12
C ILE A 68 2.40 9.76 -1.33
N GLN A 69 2.03 10.82 -0.61
CA GLN A 69 2.73 12.10 -0.72
C GLN A 69 4.16 12.04 -0.18
N LEU A 70 4.38 11.30 0.90
CA LEU A 70 5.72 11.01 1.40
C LEU A 70 6.55 10.30 0.35
N MET A 71 6.04 9.23 -0.26
CA MET A 71 6.75 8.46 -1.29
C MET A 71 7.11 9.30 -2.51
N ARG A 72 6.16 10.11 -3.00
CA ARG A 72 6.42 11.06 -4.10
C ARG A 72 7.52 12.05 -3.76
N THR A 73 7.45 12.64 -2.57
CA THR A 73 8.46 13.63 -2.12
C THR A 73 9.83 12.99 -1.99
N TRP A 74 9.91 11.79 -1.40
CA TRP A 74 11.15 11.06 -1.21
C TRP A 74 11.85 10.75 -2.54
N LEU A 75 11.08 10.33 -3.55
CA LEU A 75 11.56 10.07 -4.91
C LEU A 75 12.05 11.36 -5.60
N LEU A 76 11.26 12.44 -5.51
CA LEU A 76 11.61 13.76 -6.09
C LEU A 76 12.92 14.30 -5.50
N ASP A 77 13.07 14.28 -4.18
CA ASP A 77 14.27 14.81 -3.49
C ASP A 77 15.56 14.08 -3.88
N ARG A 78 15.43 12.85 -4.41
CA ARG A 78 16.54 11.99 -4.86
C ARG A 78 16.64 11.89 -6.38
N ASN A 79 15.97 12.79 -7.11
CA ASN A 79 15.92 12.81 -8.58
C ASN A 79 15.52 11.46 -9.20
N GLN A 80 14.67 10.70 -8.52
CA GLN A 80 14.13 9.44 -9.04
C GLN A 80 12.84 9.69 -9.81
N PRO A 81 12.49 8.83 -10.79
CA PRO A 81 11.19 8.87 -11.43
C PRO A 81 10.06 8.74 -10.41
N VAL A 82 9.04 9.60 -10.55
CA VAL A 82 7.83 9.53 -9.74
C VAL A 82 6.71 8.99 -10.62
N PRO A 83 6.26 7.75 -10.41
CA PRO A 83 5.18 7.22 -11.21
C PRO A 83 3.84 7.89 -10.85
N ASP A 84 2.93 7.90 -11.82
CA ASP A 84 1.53 8.15 -11.52
C ASP A 84 0.98 7.02 -10.64
N ALA A 85 0.05 7.35 -9.74
CA ALA A 85 -0.59 6.36 -8.88
C ALA A 85 -1.56 5.50 -9.68
N ASN A 86 -1.04 4.43 -10.29
CA ASN A 86 -1.83 3.44 -11.02
C ASN A 86 -2.26 2.27 -10.11
N PRO A 87 -3.57 2.10 -9.82
CA PRO A 87 -4.09 1.00 -8.98
C PRO A 87 -4.13 -0.36 -9.69
N ALA A 88 -3.85 -0.42 -11.00
CA ALA A 88 -3.79 -1.67 -11.76
C ALA A 88 -2.42 -2.39 -11.67
N GLY A 89 -1.45 -1.82 -10.93
CA GLY A 89 -0.09 -2.32 -10.84
C GLY A 89 0.80 -1.92 -12.03
N GLN A 90 1.95 -2.58 -12.16
CA GLN A 90 2.90 -2.32 -13.25
C GLN A 90 2.67 -3.29 -14.41
N THR A 91 2.45 -2.74 -15.60
CA THR A 91 2.38 -3.49 -16.86
C THR A 91 3.75 -3.52 -17.52
N MET A 92 4.26 -4.70 -17.81
CA MET A 92 5.46 -4.87 -18.65
C MET A 92 5.08 -5.49 -19.99
N GLN A 93 5.72 -5.04 -21.06
CA GLN A 93 5.62 -5.70 -22.37
C GLN A 93 6.74 -6.74 -22.50
N MET A 94 6.37 -8.01 -22.61
CA MET A 94 7.29 -9.12 -22.87
C MET A 94 6.84 -9.85 -24.14
N GLY A 95 7.67 -9.82 -25.19
CA GLY A 95 7.40 -10.54 -26.44
C GLY A 95 6.15 -10.08 -27.19
N GLY A 96 5.75 -8.80 -27.08
CA GLY A 96 4.53 -8.27 -27.72
C GLY A 96 3.23 -8.56 -26.95
N MET A 97 3.34 -9.16 -25.76
CA MET A 97 2.21 -9.38 -24.85
C MET A 97 2.39 -8.51 -23.59
N THR A 98 1.31 -7.88 -23.15
CA THR A 98 1.29 -7.17 -21.86
C THR A 98 1.14 -8.18 -20.74
N HIS A 99 2.07 -8.19 -19.80
CA HIS A 99 1.96 -8.93 -18.55
C HIS A 99 1.86 -7.94 -17.39
N THR A 100 0.78 -8.06 -16.61
CA THR A 100 0.63 -7.36 -15.34
C THR A 100 1.31 -8.18 -14.27
N MET A 101 2.46 -7.72 -13.77
CA MET A 101 3.08 -8.32 -12.59
C MET A 101 2.40 -7.70 -11.37
N LEU A 102 1.55 -8.49 -10.71
CA LEU A 102 0.91 -8.05 -9.48
C LEU A 102 1.90 -8.16 -8.32
N MET A 103 2.08 -7.05 -7.61
CA MET A 103 2.80 -7.04 -6.33
C MET A 103 2.06 -7.93 -5.32
N PRO A 104 2.77 -8.48 -4.31
CA PRO A 104 2.12 -9.26 -3.26
C PRO A 104 0.87 -8.58 -2.70
N GLY A 105 -0.21 -9.34 -2.58
CA GLY A 105 -1.47 -8.90 -1.98
C GLY A 105 -2.39 -8.02 -2.85
N MET A 106 -1.89 -7.42 -3.94
CA MET A 106 -2.75 -6.67 -4.88
C MET A 106 -3.93 -7.52 -5.35
N LEU A 107 -5.10 -6.92 -5.45
CA LEU A 107 -6.26 -7.53 -6.06
C LEU A 107 -6.05 -7.61 -7.58
N THR A 108 -6.45 -8.76 -8.12
CA THR A 108 -6.63 -8.94 -9.57
C THR A 108 -7.83 -8.13 -10.08
N ASP A 109 -7.90 -7.89 -11.39
CA ASP A 109 -9.08 -7.26 -12.02
C ASP A 109 -10.38 -7.99 -11.69
N ALA A 110 -10.36 -9.33 -11.64
CA ALA A 110 -11.51 -10.14 -11.29
C ALA A 110 -11.96 -9.91 -9.83
N GLN A 111 -11.02 -9.80 -8.90
CA GLN A 111 -11.32 -9.48 -7.49
C GLN A 111 -11.81 -8.04 -7.32
N MET A 112 -11.24 -7.08 -8.06
CA MET A 112 -11.71 -5.70 -8.07
C MET A 112 -13.15 -5.62 -8.60
N GLN A 113 -13.46 -6.35 -9.68
CA GLN A 113 -14.81 -6.45 -10.23
C GLN A 113 -15.78 -7.15 -9.27
N GLU A 114 -15.35 -8.21 -8.60
CA GLU A 114 -16.15 -8.91 -7.58
C GLU A 114 -16.51 -7.97 -6.42
N LEU A 115 -15.52 -7.23 -5.90
CA LEU A 115 -15.73 -6.25 -4.84
C LEU A 115 -16.68 -5.12 -5.30
N ASP A 116 -16.43 -4.53 -6.47
CA ASP A 116 -17.25 -3.42 -6.98
C ASP A 116 -18.69 -3.86 -7.31
N GLY A 117 -18.90 -5.13 -7.65
CA GLY A 117 -20.23 -5.69 -7.90
C GLY A 117 -21.03 -6.00 -6.64
N ALA A 118 -20.39 -6.11 -5.47
CA ALA A 118 -21.03 -6.50 -4.23
C ALA A 118 -21.71 -5.32 -3.51
N ARG A 119 -22.74 -5.60 -2.72
CA ARG A 119 -23.45 -4.58 -1.90
C ARG A 119 -23.75 -5.11 -0.51
N GLY A 120 -23.90 -4.18 0.44
CA GLY A 120 -24.29 -4.49 1.81
C GLY A 120 -23.35 -5.47 2.49
N LYS A 121 -23.93 -6.45 3.20
CA LYS A 121 -23.17 -7.42 3.98
C LYS A 121 -22.12 -8.20 3.16
N GLU A 122 -22.40 -8.48 1.89
CA GLU A 122 -21.43 -9.16 1.03
C GLU A 122 -20.27 -8.25 0.63
N PHE A 123 -20.55 -6.97 0.38
CA PHE A 123 -19.50 -5.97 0.19
C PHE A 123 -18.63 -5.84 1.44
N ASP A 124 -19.21 -5.76 2.63
CA ASP A 124 -18.45 -5.68 3.88
C ASP A 124 -17.50 -6.88 4.05
N ARG A 125 -17.99 -8.09 3.74
CA ARG A 125 -17.21 -9.33 3.78
C ARG A 125 -16.04 -9.28 2.80
N LEU A 126 -16.30 -8.93 1.54
CA LEU A 126 -15.28 -8.88 0.50
C LEU A 126 -14.27 -7.76 0.74
N PHE A 127 -14.72 -6.58 1.17
CA PHE A 127 -13.87 -5.45 1.51
C PHE A 127 -12.85 -5.85 2.59
N LEU A 128 -13.31 -6.42 3.71
CA LEU A 128 -12.42 -6.88 4.77
C LEU A 128 -11.49 -8.00 4.30
N THR A 129 -12.02 -8.98 3.57
CA THR A 129 -11.24 -10.12 3.07
C THR A 129 -10.09 -9.65 2.18
N TYR A 130 -10.37 -8.78 1.22
CA TYR A 130 -9.37 -8.32 0.27
C TYR A 130 -8.47 -7.23 0.84
N MET A 131 -8.94 -6.37 1.74
CA MET A 131 -8.06 -5.42 2.41
C MET A 131 -7.08 -6.13 3.34
N ILE A 132 -7.46 -7.24 3.97
CA ILE A 132 -6.53 -8.12 4.70
C ILE A 132 -5.48 -8.74 3.76
N GLN A 133 -5.91 -9.25 2.60
CA GLN A 133 -4.99 -9.77 1.57
C GLN A 133 -3.97 -8.69 1.15
N HIS A 134 -4.48 -7.50 0.86
CA HIS A 134 -3.71 -6.36 0.39
C HIS A 134 -2.66 -5.95 1.43
N HIS A 135 -3.07 -5.67 2.67
CA HIS A 135 -2.17 -5.24 3.75
C HIS A 135 -1.09 -6.28 4.08
N ARG A 136 -1.42 -7.58 4.06
CA ARG A 136 -0.41 -8.64 4.21
C ARG A 136 0.62 -8.58 3.08
N GLY A 137 0.20 -8.26 1.86
CA GLY A 137 1.08 -8.01 0.73
C GLY A 137 2.06 -6.86 0.98
N ALA A 138 1.59 -5.72 1.52
CA ALA A 138 2.46 -4.61 1.90
C ALA A 138 3.51 -5.04 2.95
N VAL A 139 3.11 -5.84 3.94
CA VAL A 139 4.03 -6.41 4.95
C VAL A 139 5.08 -7.35 4.32
N THR A 140 4.67 -8.14 3.32
CA THR A 140 5.61 -8.98 2.54
C THR A 140 6.61 -8.12 1.76
N MET A 141 6.16 -7.05 1.11
CA MET A 141 7.05 -6.12 0.39
C MET A 141 8.06 -5.46 1.33
N VAL A 142 7.63 -5.03 2.52
CA VAL A 142 8.54 -4.51 3.55
C VAL A 142 9.55 -5.57 3.98
N SER A 143 9.10 -6.80 4.23
CA SER A 143 10.00 -7.90 4.61
C SER A 143 11.07 -8.13 3.53
N ALA A 144 10.67 -8.16 2.25
CA ALA A 144 11.57 -8.34 1.12
C ALA A 144 12.61 -7.21 0.99
N LEU A 145 12.19 -5.95 1.23
CA LEU A 145 13.12 -4.81 1.25
C LEU A 145 14.27 -5.03 2.26
N HIS A 146 13.94 -5.54 3.45
CA HIS A 146 14.86 -5.74 4.58
C HIS A 146 15.68 -7.04 4.52
N GLU A 147 15.46 -7.92 3.53
CA GLU A 147 16.28 -9.13 3.33
C GLU A 147 17.75 -8.79 3.06
N HIS A 148 18.00 -7.66 2.39
CA HIS A 148 19.34 -7.14 2.16
C HIS A 148 19.64 -6.00 3.13
N ARG A 149 20.60 -6.21 4.05
CA ARG A 149 20.96 -5.21 5.09
C ARG A 149 21.45 -3.87 4.57
N THR A 150 21.80 -3.78 3.28
CA THR A 150 22.23 -2.52 2.65
C THR A 150 21.05 -1.66 2.19
N ASN A 151 19.84 -2.22 2.12
CA ASN A 151 18.62 -1.48 1.83
C ASN A 151 18.10 -0.81 3.10
N ALA A 152 17.18 0.13 2.89
CA ALA A 152 16.47 0.86 3.92
C ALA A 152 17.40 1.47 4.99
N GLN A 153 18.60 1.91 4.60
CA GLN A 153 19.54 2.56 5.52
C GLN A 153 19.23 4.05 5.66
N ASP A 154 18.74 4.69 4.60
CA ASP A 154 18.25 6.06 4.65
C ASP A 154 17.14 6.21 5.71
N GLU A 155 17.28 7.20 6.59
CA GLU A 155 16.44 7.35 7.78
C GLU A 155 14.95 7.44 7.44
N THR A 156 14.60 8.08 6.32
CA THR A 156 13.20 8.28 5.94
C THR A 156 12.56 6.98 5.50
N ILE A 157 13.22 6.20 4.65
CA ILE A 157 12.68 4.90 4.20
C ILE A 157 12.74 3.85 5.33
N PHE A 158 13.76 3.89 6.20
CA PHE A 158 13.83 3.02 7.37
C PHE A 158 12.59 3.21 8.23
N LYS A 159 12.30 4.47 8.60
CA LYS A 159 11.11 4.81 9.38
C LYS A 159 9.83 4.43 8.65
N PHE A 160 9.68 4.85 7.39
CA PHE A 160 8.49 4.58 6.59
C PHE A 160 8.19 3.08 6.49
N SER A 161 9.18 2.25 6.17
CA SER A 161 9.00 0.80 6.08
C SER A 161 8.63 0.16 7.42
N ALA A 162 9.18 0.65 8.53
CA ALA A 162 8.81 0.20 9.87
C ALA A 162 7.36 0.60 10.23
N ASP A 163 6.98 1.85 9.95
CA ASP A 163 5.63 2.36 10.18
C ASP A 163 4.60 1.54 9.37
N VAL A 164 4.84 1.32 8.07
CA VAL A 164 4.00 0.47 7.21
C VAL A 164 3.87 -0.95 7.78
N HIS A 165 4.97 -1.56 8.23
CA HIS A 165 4.91 -2.90 8.81
C HIS A 165 3.99 -2.94 10.05
N ILE A 166 4.14 -1.97 10.95
CA ILE A 166 3.42 -1.91 12.22
C ILE A 166 1.95 -1.60 11.99
N ASP A 167 1.67 -0.55 11.22
CA ASP A 167 0.32 -0.05 11.00
C ASP A 167 -0.51 -1.04 10.19
N GLN A 168 0.03 -1.58 9.09
CA GLN A 168 -0.68 -2.55 8.26
C GLN A 168 -0.93 -3.87 9.00
N SER A 169 0.01 -4.32 9.85
CA SER A 169 -0.19 -5.51 10.70
C SER A 169 -1.28 -5.27 11.74
N THR A 170 -1.33 -4.07 12.33
CA THR A 170 -2.35 -3.68 13.30
C THR A 170 -3.73 -3.58 12.64
N GLU A 171 -3.81 -3.01 11.44
CA GLU A 171 -5.05 -2.95 10.66
C GLU A 171 -5.53 -4.34 10.25
N VAL A 172 -4.64 -5.27 9.84
CA VAL A 172 -5.00 -6.67 9.59
C VAL A 172 -5.63 -7.30 10.82
N ALA A 173 -5.02 -7.15 12.00
CA ALA A 173 -5.58 -7.68 13.23
C ALA A 173 -6.97 -7.08 13.54
N ARG A 174 -7.13 -5.76 13.35
CA ARG A 174 -8.42 -5.10 13.54
C ARG A 174 -9.48 -5.59 12.57
N MET A 175 -9.15 -5.75 11.29
CA MET A 175 -10.07 -6.25 10.27
C MET A 175 -10.49 -7.69 10.55
N ILE A 176 -9.59 -8.55 11.02
CA ILE A 176 -9.93 -9.91 11.47
C ILE A 176 -10.93 -9.85 12.62
N THR A 177 -10.72 -8.99 13.62
CA THR A 177 -11.68 -8.79 14.70
C THR A 177 -13.03 -8.32 14.17
N MET A 178 -13.05 -7.34 13.24
CA MET A 178 -14.29 -6.86 12.62
C MET A 178 -15.03 -7.97 11.88
N MET A 179 -14.32 -8.83 11.14
CA MET A 179 -14.93 -9.98 10.47
C MET A 179 -15.63 -10.90 11.47
N LEU A 180 -14.97 -11.23 12.58
CA LEU A 180 -15.55 -12.07 13.64
C LEU A 180 -16.78 -11.40 14.29
N GLU A 181 -16.69 -10.10 14.61
CA GLU A 181 -17.79 -9.31 15.18
C GLU A 181 -19.03 -9.27 14.25
N MET A 182 -18.80 -9.26 12.92
CA MET A 182 -19.85 -9.25 11.90
C MET A 182 -20.36 -10.66 11.52
N GLY A 183 -19.79 -11.72 12.11
CA GLY A 183 -20.16 -13.11 11.87
C GLY A 183 -19.60 -13.71 10.58
N PHE A 184 -18.48 -13.17 10.08
CA PHE A 184 -17.74 -13.70 8.94
C PHE A 184 -16.57 -14.58 9.39
N THR A 185 -16.15 -15.49 8.51
CA THR A 185 -14.94 -16.30 8.70
C THR A 185 -13.72 -15.54 8.16
N PRO A 186 -12.71 -15.22 8.98
CA PRO A 186 -11.50 -14.55 8.50
C PRO A 186 -10.68 -15.42 7.54
N PRO A 187 -9.96 -14.82 6.58
CA PRO A 187 -9.05 -15.57 5.73
C PRO A 187 -7.87 -16.10 6.55
N MET A 188 -7.49 -17.35 6.28
CA MET A 188 -6.32 -17.98 6.89
C MET A 188 -5.05 -17.14 6.62
N PRO A 189 -4.04 -17.16 7.52
CA PRO A 189 -2.73 -16.60 7.20
C PRO A 189 -2.16 -17.27 5.94
N PRO A 190 -1.36 -16.57 5.12
CA PRO A 190 -0.55 -17.26 4.12
C PRO A 190 0.33 -18.30 4.82
N GLY A 191 0.43 -19.49 4.22
CA GLY A 191 1.23 -20.61 4.72
C GLY A 191 2.71 -20.48 4.41
#